data_AF-A0AAD8FSG6-F1
#
_entry.id   AF-A0AAD8FSG6-F1
#
_cell.length_a   1.000
_cell.length_b   1.000
_cell.length_c   1.000
_cell.angle_alpha   90.00
_cell.angle_beta   90.00
_cell.angle_gamma   90.00
#
_symmetry.space_group_name_H-M   'P 1'
#
loop_
_entity.id
_entity.type
_entity.pdbx_description
1 polymer ?
#
loop_
_entity_poly.entity_id
_entity_poly.type
_entity_poly.pdbx_seq_one_letter_code
_entity_poly.pdbx_strand_id
1 'polypeptide(L)'
;MKLLVFSIFFLAQSLAEDLIKCGTQKEGLQVGEKMEGGLQAKVGAWPWQVSLLKTSDLELFCGGSILNKYWVITAAHCFKPRNIEEPGTIKVGLGVHQLDKPKEWTVYKSPKNIFVDERFDPVKRKHDIAMLQMREPMEFGDYIRPVCFPDNSTFAPEEWVSCHVTGWRFDTGGKAEEPRLLRQAPTRLIPSETCNQSDWYNGTVDEGKFCAGWAGRCQGDGGGPLVCLLPNSERWILIGIMSWATGCNLPKRPVIYTSTKHNLDWVRMTMEESRRGSDLKEFGSESEIRTRMLSSEARSRSGCGVFGTLLLNLSSFILVLLIG
;
A
#
# COMPACT_ATOMS: atom_id res chain seq x y z
N MET A 1 41.78 -1.59 3.35
CA MET A 1 41.00 -0.84 4.36
C MET A 1 39.80 -0.09 3.76
N LYS A 2 39.90 0.64 2.64
CA LYS A 2 38.75 1.33 2.01
C LYS A 2 37.62 0.40 1.53
N LEU A 3 37.94 -0.76 0.92
CA LEU A 3 36.95 -1.74 0.46
C LEU A 3 36.14 -2.38 1.60
N LEU A 4 36.76 -2.64 2.76
CA LEU A 4 36.09 -3.25 3.91
C LEU A 4 35.07 -2.28 4.54
N VAL A 5 35.38 -0.97 4.57
CA VAL A 5 34.48 0.07 5.09
C VAL A 5 33.26 0.24 4.18
N PHE A 6 33.44 0.20 2.85
CA PHE A 6 32.33 0.25 1.89
C PHE A 6 31.41 -0.97 2.00
N SER A 7 31.96 -2.18 2.15
CA SER A 7 31.15 -3.40 2.35
C SER A 7 30.40 -3.41 3.67
N ILE A 8 30.99 -2.91 4.76
CA ILE A 8 30.29 -2.81 6.06
C ILE A 8 29.17 -1.76 5.98
N PHE A 9 29.38 -0.63 5.29
CA PHE A 9 28.34 0.39 5.09
C PHE A 9 27.16 -0.13 4.26
N PHE A 10 27.44 -0.84 3.16
CA PHE A 10 26.40 -1.46 2.33
C PHE A 10 25.64 -2.56 3.08
N LEU A 11 26.33 -3.38 3.86
CA LEU A 11 25.68 -4.39 4.72
C LEU A 11 24.83 -3.74 5.81
N ALA A 12 25.28 -2.64 6.43
CA ALA A 12 24.50 -1.93 7.45
C ALA A 12 23.24 -1.24 6.87
N GLN A 13 23.32 -0.65 5.67
CA GLN A 13 22.14 -0.12 4.97
C GLN A 13 21.16 -1.24 4.58
N SER A 14 21.66 -2.35 4.03
CA SER A 14 20.84 -3.51 3.68
C SER A 14 20.14 -4.13 4.90
N LEU A 15 20.82 -4.19 6.05
CA LEU A 15 20.24 -4.72 7.30
C LEU A 15 19.25 -3.73 7.95
N ALA A 16 19.44 -2.43 7.78
CA ALA A 16 18.51 -1.40 8.28
C ALA A 16 17.19 -1.40 7.49
N GLU A 17 17.21 -1.67 6.19
CA GLU A 17 16.00 -1.81 5.37
C GLU A 17 15.13 -3.01 5.78
N ASP A 18 15.74 -4.10 6.26
CA ASP A 18 15.04 -5.29 6.75
C ASP A 18 14.42 -5.11 8.15
N LEU A 19 14.76 -4.04 8.87
CA LEU A 19 14.19 -3.72 10.19
C LEU A 19 13.03 -2.71 10.14
N ILE A 20 12.65 -2.19 8.97
CA ILE A 20 11.57 -1.20 8.86
C ILE A 20 10.22 -1.87 9.06
N LYS A 21 9.69 -1.69 10.26
CA LYS A 21 8.39 -2.20 10.66
C LYS A 21 7.26 -1.23 10.21
N CYS A 22 6.16 -1.75 9.65
CA CYS A 22 4.97 -0.98 9.20
C CYS A 22 4.38 0.06 10.18
N GLY A 23 3.58 1.04 9.77
CA GLY A 23 2.86 1.94 10.69
C GLY A 23 3.77 2.76 11.63
N THR A 24 5.06 2.92 11.31
CA THR A 24 5.98 3.79 12.04
C THR A 24 6.21 5.08 11.28
N GLN A 25 6.33 6.17 12.01
CA GLN A 25 6.63 7.50 11.47
C GLN A 25 8.14 7.74 11.51
N LYS A 26 8.61 8.82 10.86
CA LYS A 26 10.00 9.26 10.93
C LYS A 26 10.46 9.43 12.40
N GLU A 27 11.68 9.01 12.71
CA GLU A 27 12.25 9.19 14.05
C GLU A 27 12.27 10.66 14.48
N GLY A 28 12.03 10.93 15.76
CA GLY A 28 11.96 12.29 16.31
C GLY A 28 10.63 13.02 16.08
N LEU A 29 9.67 12.42 15.35
CA LEU A 29 8.27 12.84 15.42
C LEU A 29 7.63 12.19 16.65
N GLN A 30 7.19 13.01 17.62
CA GLN A 30 6.53 12.50 18.82
C GLN A 30 5.23 11.78 18.44
N VAL A 31 5.17 10.48 18.73
CA VAL A 31 3.98 9.64 18.54
C VAL A 31 2.90 10.09 19.51
N GLY A 32 1.76 10.55 19.00
CA GLY A 32 0.63 10.91 19.84
C GLY A 32 0.79 12.20 20.64
N GLU A 33 1.84 13.01 20.42
CA GLU A 33 1.75 14.43 20.79
C GLU A 33 0.59 14.98 19.98
N LYS A 34 -0.45 15.38 20.72
CA LYS A 34 -1.68 15.95 20.22
C LYS A 34 -1.29 16.85 19.06
N MET A 35 -1.71 16.48 17.85
CA MET A 35 -1.39 17.19 16.61
C MET A 35 -2.17 18.53 16.60
N GLU A 36 -1.94 19.35 17.64
CA GLU A 36 -2.63 20.59 18.01
C GLU A 36 -2.22 21.77 17.15
N GLY A 37 -1.21 21.60 16.28
CA GLY A 37 -0.64 22.69 15.49
C GLY A 37 -1.39 23.04 14.21
N GLY A 38 -2.39 22.26 13.79
CA GLY A 38 -3.24 22.59 12.62
C GLY A 38 -3.37 21.48 11.58
N LEU A 39 -4.09 21.81 10.50
CA LEU A 39 -4.41 20.88 9.40
C LEU A 39 -3.20 20.47 8.57
N GLN A 40 -2.03 21.12 8.70
CA GLN A 40 -0.85 20.78 7.89
C GLN A 40 -0.06 19.65 8.55
N ALA A 41 0.29 18.62 7.77
CA ALA A 41 1.13 17.54 8.27
C ALA A 41 2.59 17.99 8.44
N LYS A 42 3.33 17.41 9.39
CA LYS A 42 4.79 17.52 9.42
C LYS A 42 5.39 16.66 8.28
N VAL A 43 6.53 17.08 7.73
CA VAL A 43 7.24 16.29 6.71
C VAL A 43 7.61 14.92 7.30
N GLY A 44 7.29 13.83 6.60
CA GLY A 44 7.56 12.46 7.07
C GLY A 44 6.61 11.93 8.15
N ALA A 45 5.57 12.68 8.52
CA ALA A 45 4.58 12.22 9.50
C ALA A 45 3.71 11.07 8.99
N TRP A 46 3.47 11.00 7.68
CA TRP A 46 2.61 9.97 7.08
C TRP A 46 3.33 9.29 5.93
N PRO A 47 4.40 8.53 6.20
CA PRO A 47 5.29 7.99 5.18
C PRO A 47 4.65 6.91 4.29
N TRP A 48 3.44 6.45 4.64
CA TRP A 48 2.62 5.56 3.83
C TRP A 48 1.65 6.27 2.89
N GLN A 49 1.46 7.59 3.01
CA GLN A 49 0.56 8.35 2.12
C GLN A 49 1.09 8.29 0.69
N VAL A 50 0.21 7.96 -0.24
CA VAL A 50 0.50 7.91 -1.67
C VAL A 50 -0.35 8.92 -2.44
N SER A 51 0.26 9.63 -3.38
CA SER A 51 -0.47 10.41 -4.40
C SER A 51 -0.62 9.57 -5.67
N LEU A 52 -1.85 9.42 -6.17
CA LEU A 52 -2.11 8.85 -7.49
C LEU A 52 -2.34 9.98 -8.49
N LEU A 53 -1.40 10.11 -9.42
CA LEU A 53 -1.36 11.17 -10.41
C LEU A 53 -1.57 10.59 -11.81
N LYS A 54 -2.25 11.32 -12.69
CA LYS A 54 -2.24 11.02 -14.12
C LYS A 54 -0.86 11.33 -14.71
N THR A 55 -0.35 10.45 -15.56
CA THR A 55 0.96 10.69 -16.22
C THR A 55 0.91 11.89 -17.19
N SER A 56 -0.25 12.21 -17.76
CA SER A 56 -0.43 13.25 -18.77
C SER A 56 -0.16 14.67 -18.28
N ASP A 57 -0.63 15.00 -17.08
CA ASP A 57 -0.68 16.38 -16.55
C ASP A 57 -0.30 16.45 -15.07
N LEU A 58 0.07 15.32 -14.45
CA LEU A 58 0.33 15.20 -13.02
C LEU A 58 -0.88 15.58 -12.14
N GLU A 59 -2.10 15.52 -12.68
CA GLU A 59 -3.32 15.75 -11.92
C GLU A 59 -3.47 14.66 -10.85
N LEU A 60 -3.48 15.06 -9.58
CA LEU A 60 -3.90 14.19 -8.49
C LEU A 60 -5.36 13.82 -8.68
N PHE A 61 -5.65 12.52 -8.86
CA PHE A 61 -7.02 12.03 -8.98
C PHE A 61 -7.49 11.27 -7.73
N CYS A 62 -6.57 10.61 -7.01
CA CYS A 62 -6.83 9.86 -5.77
C CYS A 62 -5.60 9.80 -4.86
N GLY A 63 -5.79 9.37 -3.62
CA GLY A 63 -4.75 8.94 -2.70
C GLY A 63 -4.61 7.42 -2.62
N GLY A 64 -3.70 6.95 -1.77
CA GLY A 64 -3.50 5.54 -1.48
C GLY A 64 -2.61 5.33 -0.26
N SER A 65 -2.35 4.08 0.08
CA SER A 65 -1.49 3.68 1.21
C SER A 65 -0.51 2.59 0.82
N ILE A 66 0.75 2.71 1.24
CA ILE A 66 1.78 1.68 1.06
C ILE A 66 1.51 0.51 2.02
N LEU A 67 1.35 -0.71 1.52
CA LEU A 67 1.20 -1.93 2.35
C LEU A 67 2.52 -2.67 2.57
N ASN A 68 3.35 -2.76 1.55
CA ASN A 68 4.68 -3.37 1.58
C ASN A 68 5.50 -2.91 0.37
N LYS A 69 6.69 -3.49 0.14
CA LYS A 69 7.62 -3.07 -0.93
C LYS A 69 6.99 -3.07 -2.34
N TYR A 70 5.94 -3.85 -2.61
CA TYR A 70 5.34 -3.98 -3.93
C TYR A 70 3.88 -3.56 -4.03
N TRP A 71 3.23 -3.21 -2.92
CA TRP A 71 1.77 -3.06 -2.91
C TRP A 71 1.34 -1.72 -2.34
N VAL A 72 0.50 -1.02 -3.12
CA VAL A 72 -0.27 0.14 -2.68
C VAL A 72 -1.75 -0.23 -2.71
N ILE A 73 -2.50 0.17 -1.68
CA ILE A 73 -3.95 0.01 -1.60
C ILE A 73 -4.65 1.36 -1.77
N THR A 74 -5.82 1.35 -2.42
CA THR A 74 -6.63 2.53 -2.70
C THR A 74 -8.09 2.09 -2.94
N ALA A 75 -8.93 2.95 -3.52
CA ALA A 75 -10.34 2.69 -3.78
C ALA A 75 -10.61 2.31 -5.25
N ALA A 76 -11.60 1.45 -5.49
CA ALA A 76 -12.00 1.03 -6.84
C ALA A 76 -12.55 2.19 -7.69
N HIS A 77 -13.24 3.15 -7.06
CA HIS A 77 -13.80 4.31 -7.75
C HIS A 77 -12.73 5.20 -8.39
N CYS A 78 -11.46 5.06 -8.00
CA CYS A 78 -10.34 5.75 -8.63
C CYS A 78 -10.10 5.28 -10.07
N PHE A 79 -10.63 4.10 -10.47
CA PHE A 79 -10.36 3.46 -11.76
C PHE A 79 -11.61 3.27 -12.61
N LYS A 80 -12.57 2.45 -12.16
CA LYS A 80 -13.73 2.02 -12.98
C LYS A 80 -14.60 3.17 -13.50
N PRO A 81 -15.05 4.14 -12.69
CA PRO A 81 -15.82 5.29 -13.19
C PRO A 81 -15.04 6.23 -14.11
N ARG A 82 -13.70 6.11 -14.13
CA ARG A 82 -12.79 6.97 -14.89
C ARG A 82 -12.20 6.27 -16.11
N ASN A 83 -12.53 4.99 -16.35
CA ASN A 83 -11.94 4.13 -17.37
C ASN A 83 -10.40 4.14 -17.35
N ILE A 84 -9.80 4.18 -16.14
CA ILE A 84 -8.35 4.08 -15.96
C ILE A 84 -8.02 2.60 -15.75
N GLU A 85 -7.71 1.92 -16.85
CA GLU A 85 -7.38 0.49 -16.84
C GLU A 85 -5.89 0.23 -17.13
N GLU A 86 -5.23 1.18 -17.78
CA GLU A 86 -3.84 1.05 -18.22
C GLU A 86 -2.85 1.50 -17.13
N PRO A 87 -2.01 0.61 -16.56
CA PRO A 87 -1.06 0.96 -15.50
C PRO A 87 -0.09 2.08 -15.88
N GLY A 88 0.28 2.20 -17.16
CA GLY A 88 1.19 3.23 -17.67
C GLY A 88 0.65 4.66 -17.60
N THR A 89 -0.67 4.82 -17.46
CA THR A 89 -1.31 6.15 -17.32
C THR A 89 -1.25 6.71 -15.90
N ILE A 90 -0.71 5.93 -14.95
CA ILE A 90 -0.65 6.27 -13.53
C ILE A 90 0.80 6.51 -13.11
N LYS A 91 1.01 7.62 -12.41
CA LYS A 91 2.23 7.91 -11.67
C LYS A 91 1.93 7.87 -10.16
N VAL A 92 2.63 7.00 -9.45
CA VAL A 92 2.50 6.77 -8.00
C VAL A 92 3.59 7.59 -7.30
N GLY A 93 3.19 8.64 -6.58
CA GLY A 93 4.11 9.48 -5.81
C GLY A 93 4.22 9.02 -4.35
N LEU A 94 5.46 8.88 -3.88
CA LEU A 94 5.85 8.40 -2.55
C LEU A 94 6.68 9.48 -1.85
N GLY A 95 6.49 9.66 -0.54
CA GLY A 95 7.20 10.68 0.24
C GLY A 95 6.88 12.13 -0.14
N VAL A 96 5.79 12.34 -0.89
CA VAL A 96 5.35 13.66 -1.35
C VAL A 96 4.81 14.46 -0.15
N HIS A 97 5.38 15.63 0.11
CA HIS A 97 4.84 16.56 1.09
C HIS A 97 4.11 17.74 0.45
N GLN A 98 4.60 18.23 -0.68
CA GLN A 98 4.02 19.34 -1.43
C GLN A 98 3.90 18.90 -2.89
N LEU A 99 2.70 18.90 -3.47
CA LEU A 99 2.46 18.38 -4.81
C LEU A 99 3.11 19.24 -5.90
N ASP A 100 3.06 20.55 -5.74
CA ASP A 100 3.58 21.56 -6.66
C ASP A 100 5.10 21.81 -6.50
N LYS A 101 5.69 21.32 -5.40
CA LYS A 101 7.13 21.48 -5.10
C LYS A 101 7.70 20.21 -4.45
N PRO A 102 7.81 19.10 -5.21
CA PRO A 102 8.41 17.87 -4.72
C PRO A 102 9.86 18.10 -4.26
N LYS A 103 10.32 17.26 -3.34
CA LYS A 103 11.63 17.36 -2.68
C LYS A 103 12.56 16.25 -3.14
N GLU A 104 13.85 16.33 -2.81
CA GLU A 104 14.84 15.33 -3.25
C GLU A 104 14.52 13.89 -2.82
N TRP A 105 13.78 13.70 -1.73
CA TRP A 105 13.33 12.38 -1.26
C TRP A 105 12.02 11.90 -1.91
N THR A 106 11.38 12.71 -2.74
CA THR A 106 10.13 12.33 -3.42
C THR A 106 10.44 11.33 -4.52
N VAL A 107 9.77 10.18 -4.48
CA VAL A 107 9.97 9.11 -5.47
C VAL A 107 8.69 8.91 -6.26
N TYR A 108 8.81 8.83 -7.59
CA TYR A 108 7.72 8.47 -8.48
C TYR A 108 7.96 7.08 -9.07
N LYS A 109 6.97 6.20 -8.95
CA LYS A 109 6.99 4.86 -9.52
C LYS A 109 5.74 4.62 -10.37
N SER A 110 5.73 3.52 -11.11
CA SER A 110 4.59 3.09 -11.91
C SER A 110 4.10 1.71 -11.47
N PRO A 111 2.78 1.48 -11.51
CA PRO A 111 2.23 0.15 -11.30
C PRO A 111 2.56 -0.76 -12.50
N LYS A 112 2.75 -2.04 -12.21
CA LYS A 112 2.75 -3.15 -13.17
C LYS A 112 1.33 -3.60 -13.49
N ASN A 113 0.49 -3.71 -12.46
CA ASN A 113 -0.89 -4.19 -12.55
C ASN A 113 -1.81 -3.35 -11.65
N ILE A 114 -3.08 -3.24 -12.05
CA ILE A 114 -4.17 -2.65 -11.26
C ILE A 114 -5.16 -3.79 -10.96
N PHE A 115 -5.46 -4.01 -9.70
CA PHE A 115 -6.44 -4.98 -9.24
C PHE A 115 -7.63 -4.23 -8.64
N VAL A 116 -8.78 -4.29 -9.29
CA VAL A 116 -10.03 -3.70 -8.80
C VAL A 116 -10.94 -4.83 -8.36
N ASP A 117 -11.56 -4.74 -7.18
CA ASP A 117 -12.53 -5.76 -6.77
C ASP A 117 -13.65 -5.86 -7.84
N GLU A 118 -13.82 -7.06 -8.40
CA GLU A 118 -14.79 -7.30 -9.46
C GLU A 118 -16.22 -7.04 -9.00
N ARG A 119 -16.48 -7.18 -7.69
CA ARG A 119 -17.77 -6.94 -7.04
C ARG A 119 -18.06 -5.45 -6.83
N PHE A 120 -17.14 -4.56 -7.23
CA PHE A 120 -17.33 -3.11 -7.08
C PHE A 120 -18.61 -2.63 -7.78
N ASP A 121 -19.53 -2.06 -7.00
CA ASP A 121 -20.73 -1.40 -7.48
C ASP A 121 -20.49 0.12 -7.48
N PRO A 122 -20.39 0.78 -8.65
CA PRO A 122 -20.08 2.21 -8.73
C PRO A 122 -21.20 3.12 -8.21
N VAL A 123 -22.45 2.63 -8.17
CA VAL A 123 -23.63 3.39 -7.73
C VAL A 123 -23.74 3.31 -6.21
N LYS A 124 -23.72 2.10 -5.65
CA LYS A 124 -23.85 1.87 -4.20
C LYS A 124 -22.51 2.00 -3.45
N ARG A 125 -21.40 2.15 -4.20
CA ARG A 125 -20.02 2.14 -3.69
C ARG A 125 -19.71 0.89 -2.85
N LYS A 126 -20.31 -0.26 -3.17
CA LYS A 126 -19.97 -1.54 -2.51
C LYS A 126 -18.63 -2.04 -3.03
N HIS A 127 -17.86 -2.71 -2.17
CA HIS A 127 -16.54 -3.24 -2.50
C HIS A 127 -15.62 -2.19 -3.14
N ASP A 128 -15.64 -0.96 -2.61
CA ASP A 128 -14.85 0.16 -3.14
C ASP A 128 -13.39 0.07 -2.69
N ILE A 129 -12.68 -0.91 -3.25
CA ILE A 129 -11.30 -1.27 -2.93
C ILE A 129 -10.53 -1.69 -4.19
N ALA A 130 -9.29 -1.23 -4.28
CA ALA A 130 -8.37 -1.59 -5.35
C ALA A 130 -6.93 -1.63 -4.83
N MET A 131 -6.07 -2.35 -5.54
CA MET A 131 -4.65 -2.48 -5.24
C MET A 131 -3.81 -2.27 -6.49
N LEU A 132 -2.67 -1.63 -6.30
CA LEU A 132 -1.65 -1.42 -7.32
C LEU A 132 -0.45 -2.29 -6.97
N GLN A 133 -0.08 -3.18 -7.87
CA GLN A 133 1.19 -3.89 -7.78
C GLN A 133 2.25 -3.04 -8.47
N MET A 134 3.29 -2.65 -7.75
CA MET A 134 4.39 -1.84 -8.27
C MET A 134 5.29 -2.65 -9.19
N ARG A 135 5.82 -2.01 -10.24
CA ARG A 135 6.79 -2.65 -11.15
C ARG A 135 8.14 -2.93 -10.48
N GLU A 136 8.56 -2.05 -9.59
CA GLU A 136 9.80 -2.12 -8.84
C GLU A 136 9.51 -2.03 -7.33
N PRO A 137 10.35 -2.63 -6.48
CA PRO A 137 10.20 -2.47 -5.04
C PRO A 137 10.34 -1.00 -4.63
N MET A 138 9.60 -0.63 -3.59
CA MET A 138 9.76 0.63 -2.86
C MET A 138 10.90 0.48 -1.85
N GLU A 139 11.80 1.46 -1.86
CA GLU A 139 12.87 1.60 -0.88
C GLU A 139 12.31 2.31 0.35
N PHE A 140 12.47 1.70 1.51
CA PHE A 140 11.93 2.26 2.75
C PHE A 140 12.97 3.11 3.48
N GLY A 141 12.50 4.20 4.07
CA GLY A 141 13.33 5.17 4.78
C GLY A 141 12.47 6.15 5.56
N ASP A 142 12.95 7.36 5.82
CA ASP A 142 12.24 8.33 6.66
C ASP A 142 10.91 8.85 6.08
N TYR A 143 10.79 8.86 4.76
CA TYR A 143 9.64 9.46 4.06
C TYR A 143 8.75 8.45 3.35
N ILE A 144 9.20 7.20 3.26
CA ILE A 144 8.51 6.11 2.56
C ILE A 144 8.55 4.89 3.47
N ARG A 145 7.40 4.52 4.04
CA ARG A 145 7.25 3.35 4.93
C ARG A 145 5.85 2.75 4.73
N PRO A 146 5.68 1.44 4.93
CA PRO A 146 4.35 0.85 4.85
C PRO A 146 3.52 1.22 6.07
N VAL A 147 2.20 1.29 5.93
CA VAL A 147 1.25 1.28 7.06
C VAL A 147 0.99 -0.15 7.49
N CYS A 148 0.66 -0.38 8.76
CA CYS A 148 0.22 -1.72 9.14
C CYS A 148 -1.19 -1.98 8.64
N PHE A 149 -1.44 -3.19 8.18
CA PHE A 149 -2.76 -3.66 7.78
C PHE A 149 -3.34 -4.52 8.92
N PRO A 150 -4.64 -4.48 9.20
CA PRO A 150 -5.24 -5.34 10.20
C PRO A 150 -4.99 -6.81 9.85
N ASP A 151 -4.46 -7.58 10.80
CA ASP A 151 -4.12 -9.00 10.66
C ASP A 151 -5.20 -9.92 11.24
N ASN A 152 -6.10 -9.39 12.07
CA ASN A 152 -7.15 -10.13 12.74
C ASN A 152 -8.55 -9.53 12.47
N SER A 153 -9.50 -10.41 12.14
CA SER A 153 -10.92 -10.11 11.99
C SER A 153 -11.63 -9.77 13.31
N THR A 154 -10.95 -9.78 14.46
CA THR A 154 -11.52 -9.31 15.74
C THR A 154 -11.16 -7.87 16.08
N PHE A 155 -10.34 -7.17 15.29
CA PHE A 155 -9.97 -5.77 15.55
C PHE A 155 -11.20 -4.90 15.78
N ALA A 156 -11.32 -4.29 16.95
CA ALA A 156 -12.53 -3.62 17.40
C ALA A 156 -12.40 -2.09 17.25
N PRO A 157 -13.40 -1.42 16.64
CA PRO A 157 -13.50 0.04 16.56
C PRO A 157 -13.36 0.79 17.90
N GLU A 158 -13.84 0.18 18.99
CA GLU A 158 -13.92 0.81 20.31
C GLU A 158 -12.55 0.92 21.00
N GLU A 159 -11.55 0.17 20.54
CA GLU A 159 -10.20 0.21 21.08
C GLU A 159 -9.33 1.29 20.42
N TRP A 160 -9.74 1.87 19.30
CA TRP A 160 -8.87 2.81 18.58
C TRP A 160 -8.73 4.14 19.30
N VAL A 161 -7.51 4.44 19.71
CA VAL A 161 -7.14 5.73 20.26
C VAL A 161 -6.49 6.56 19.15
N SER A 162 -6.98 7.78 18.93
CA SER A 162 -6.37 8.75 18.00
C SER A 162 -6.32 8.32 16.52
N CYS A 163 -7.43 8.51 15.82
CA CYS A 163 -7.53 8.27 14.37
C CYS A 163 -7.27 9.54 13.55
N HIS A 164 -6.63 9.40 12.40
CA HIS A 164 -6.29 10.49 11.49
C HIS A 164 -6.59 10.14 10.04
N VAL A 165 -6.95 11.18 9.29
CA VAL A 165 -7.08 11.16 7.83
C VAL A 165 -6.04 12.10 7.24
N THR A 166 -5.52 11.74 6.09
CA THR A 166 -4.49 12.52 5.40
C THR A 166 -4.77 12.63 3.91
N GLY A 167 -4.25 13.71 3.33
CA GLY A 167 -4.40 13.96 1.90
C GLY A 167 -4.13 15.40 1.52
N TRP A 168 -4.22 15.68 0.22
CA TRP A 168 -3.98 17.01 -0.33
C TRP A 168 -5.27 17.77 -0.63
N ARG A 169 -6.39 17.07 -0.81
CA ARG A 169 -7.72 17.67 -0.97
C ARG A 169 -8.38 17.84 0.39
N PHE A 170 -8.33 19.06 0.91
CA PHE A 170 -9.00 19.43 2.17
C PHE A 170 -9.80 20.69 1.94
N ASP A 171 -11.03 20.71 2.43
CA ASP A 171 -11.78 21.96 2.47
C ASP A 171 -11.10 22.95 3.44
N THR A 172 -10.51 24.00 2.87
CA THR A 172 -9.83 25.08 3.59
C THR A 172 -10.71 26.33 3.76
N GLY A 173 -12.01 26.25 3.45
CA GLY A 173 -12.95 27.36 3.62
C GLY A 173 -12.77 28.47 2.57
N GLY A 174 -12.52 28.09 1.32
CA GLY A 174 -12.52 29.03 0.18
C GLY A 174 -11.20 29.79 -0.07
N LYS A 175 -10.10 29.43 0.60
CA LYS A 175 -8.75 29.91 0.25
C LYS A 175 -8.15 29.03 -0.84
N ALA A 176 -7.41 29.62 -1.77
CA ALA A 176 -6.64 28.86 -2.74
C ALA A 176 -5.71 27.88 -1.99
N GLU A 177 -5.66 26.62 -2.43
CA GLU A 177 -4.89 25.52 -1.82
C GLU A 177 -3.37 25.67 -2.01
N GLU A 178 -2.85 26.89 -2.13
CA GLU A 178 -1.43 27.13 -2.34
C GLU A 178 -0.73 27.50 -1.02
N PRO A 179 0.39 26.85 -0.67
CA PRO A 179 0.98 25.68 -1.34
C PRO A 179 0.18 24.38 -1.13
N ARG A 180 0.21 23.45 -2.09
CA ARG A 180 -0.52 22.17 -2.08
C ARG A 180 0.14 21.14 -1.17
N LEU A 181 0.14 21.45 0.11
CA LEU A 181 0.76 20.68 1.18
C LEU A 181 -0.10 19.50 1.61
N LEU A 182 0.56 18.43 2.04
CA LEU A 182 -0.08 17.31 2.70
C LEU A 182 -0.69 17.80 4.01
N ARG A 183 -1.97 17.51 4.17
CA ARG A 183 -2.76 17.86 5.34
C ARG A 183 -3.17 16.61 6.10
N GLN A 184 -3.51 16.82 7.36
CA GLN A 184 -3.96 15.82 8.30
C GLN A 184 -5.11 16.39 9.13
N ALA A 185 -6.02 15.53 9.58
CA ALA A 185 -7.00 15.90 10.58
C ALA A 185 -7.29 14.72 11.51
N PRO A 186 -7.49 14.98 12.82
CA PRO A 186 -8.04 13.97 13.70
C PRO A 186 -9.49 13.67 13.27
N THR A 187 -9.85 12.40 13.38
CA THR A 187 -11.20 11.93 13.11
C THR A 187 -11.65 10.99 14.21
N ARG A 188 -12.96 10.73 14.26
CA ARG A 188 -13.54 9.74 15.15
C ARG A 188 -14.43 8.80 14.36
N LEU A 189 -14.43 7.54 14.77
CA LEU A 189 -15.39 6.56 14.29
C LEU A 189 -16.77 6.90 14.83
N ILE A 190 -17.79 6.67 14.01
CA ILE A 190 -19.18 6.85 14.39
C ILE A 190 -19.85 5.47 14.28
N PRO A 191 -20.63 5.04 15.29
CA PRO A 191 -21.32 3.75 15.24
C PRO A 191 -22.23 3.62 14.02
N SER A 192 -22.27 2.43 13.42
CA SER A 192 -23.05 2.15 12.22
C SER A 192 -24.54 2.44 12.43
N GLU A 193 -25.07 2.18 13.63
CA GLU A 193 -26.45 2.46 14.02
C GLU A 193 -26.75 3.96 13.95
N THR A 194 -25.79 4.79 14.37
CA THR A 194 -25.91 6.25 14.30
C THR A 194 -25.90 6.72 12.86
N CYS A 195 -24.96 6.22 12.04
CA CYS A 195 -24.88 6.63 10.64
C CYS A 195 -26.05 6.17 9.77
N ASN A 196 -26.72 5.09 10.16
CA ASN A 196 -27.88 4.58 9.46
C ASN A 196 -29.23 5.11 9.99
N GLN A 197 -29.23 6.08 10.91
CA GLN A 197 -30.45 6.81 11.28
C GLN A 197 -31.11 7.44 10.04
N SER A 198 -32.43 7.60 10.08
CA SER A 198 -33.24 8.06 8.95
C SER A 198 -32.88 9.46 8.46
N ASP A 199 -32.42 10.32 9.37
CA ASP A 199 -31.95 11.68 9.09
C ASP A 199 -30.43 11.78 8.81
N TRP A 200 -29.74 10.63 8.72
CA TRP A 200 -28.35 10.49 8.29
C TRP A 200 -28.29 9.80 6.91
N TYR A 201 -27.77 8.56 6.85
CA TYR A 201 -27.67 7.78 5.61
C TYR A 201 -28.79 6.75 5.44
N ASN A 202 -29.74 6.67 6.38
CA ASN A 202 -30.98 5.91 6.23
C ASN A 202 -30.75 4.47 5.72
N GLY A 203 -29.87 3.72 6.39
CA GLY A 203 -29.55 2.32 6.04
C GLY A 203 -28.58 2.11 4.87
N THR A 204 -28.00 3.17 4.28
CA THR A 204 -27.10 3.03 3.12
C THR A 204 -25.70 2.51 3.49
N VAL A 205 -25.27 2.63 4.75
CA VAL A 205 -23.96 2.16 5.21
C VAL A 205 -24.06 0.67 5.56
N ASP A 206 -23.56 -0.20 4.68
CA ASP A 206 -23.49 -1.65 4.89
C ASP A 206 -22.23 -2.09 5.67
N GLU A 207 -22.13 -3.37 6.00
CA GLU A 207 -21.05 -3.97 6.80
C GLU A 207 -19.64 -3.82 6.18
N GLY A 208 -19.57 -3.61 4.86
CA GLY A 208 -18.32 -3.35 4.16
C GLY A 208 -17.81 -1.92 4.34
N LYS A 209 -18.58 -1.07 5.02
CA LYS A 209 -18.32 0.35 5.21
C LYS A 209 -18.47 0.75 6.66
N PHE A 210 -17.88 1.90 6.97
CA PHE A 210 -18.16 2.61 8.21
C PHE A 210 -18.03 4.11 7.97
N CYS A 211 -18.54 4.89 8.92
CA CYS A 211 -18.50 6.33 8.86
C CYS A 211 -17.54 6.89 9.90
N ALA A 212 -16.84 7.96 9.53
CA ALA A 212 -15.98 8.69 10.44
C ALA A 212 -15.99 10.18 10.11
N GLY A 213 -15.77 11.01 11.12
CA GLY A 213 -15.61 12.44 10.91
C GLY A 213 -16.06 13.32 12.07
N TRP A 214 -15.77 14.61 11.91
CA TRP A 214 -16.21 15.66 12.81
C TRP A 214 -16.97 16.74 12.03
N ALA A 215 -18.17 17.09 12.48
CA ALA A 215 -18.96 18.21 11.95
C ALA A 215 -19.16 18.21 10.42
N GLY A 216 -19.25 17.03 9.79
CA GLY A 216 -19.54 16.90 8.36
C GLY A 216 -18.41 17.31 7.40
N ARG A 217 -17.18 17.56 7.90
CA ARG A 217 -16.06 17.94 7.02
C ARG A 217 -15.62 16.74 6.17
N CYS A 218 -15.50 16.97 4.86
CA CYS A 218 -14.90 16.02 3.93
C CYS A 218 -13.40 16.31 3.81
N GLN A 219 -12.59 15.52 4.47
CA GLN A 219 -11.14 15.73 4.55
C GLN A 219 -10.41 14.49 4.03
N GLY A 220 -9.37 14.72 3.23
CA GLY A 220 -8.55 13.67 2.64
C GLY A 220 -8.85 13.44 1.15
N ASP A 221 -8.04 12.59 0.54
CA ASP A 221 -8.20 12.20 -0.86
C ASP A 221 -9.04 10.93 -0.97
N GLY A 222 -9.89 10.82 -1.99
CA GLY A 222 -10.54 9.55 -2.32
C GLY A 222 -9.49 8.44 -2.50
N GLY A 223 -9.70 7.27 -1.91
CA GLY A 223 -8.71 6.19 -1.85
C GLY A 223 -7.61 6.37 -0.79
N GLY A 224 -7.52 7.53 -0.15
CA GLY A 224 -6.57 7.83 0.91
C GLY A 224 -6.88 7.12 2.24
N PRO A 225 -5.89 7.06 3.15
CA PRO A 225 -6.00 6.35 4.41
C PRO A 225 -6.88 7.04 5.46
N LEU A 226 -7.60 6.22 6.22
CA LEU A 226 -7.92 6.49 7.61
C LEU A 226 -7.13 5.51 8.47
N VAL A 227 -6.24 6.06 9.30
CA VAL A 227 -5.37 5.29 10.19
C VAL A 227 -5.65 5.59 11.65
N CYS A 228 -5.50 4.61 12.52
CA CYS A 228 -5.59 4.79 13.96
C CYS A 228 -4.35 4.24 14.65
N LEU A 229 -3.97 4.86 15.76
CA LEU A 229 -2.89 4.36 16.59
C LEU A 229 -3.40 3.15 17.38
N LEU A 230 -2.64 2.05 17.33
CA LEU A 230 -2.93 0.87 18.10
C LEU A 230 -2.71 1.16 19.61
N PRO A 231 -3.64 0.82 20.51
CA PRO A 231 -3.42 0.98 21.95
C PRO A 231 -2.15 0.30 22.43
N ASN A 232 -1.47 0.93 23.39
CA ASN A 232 -0.25 0.41 24.01
C ASN A 232 0.86 0.09 23.00
N SER A 233 0.84 0.78 21.84
CA SER A 233 1.73 0.55 20.72
C SER A 233 1.99 1.85 19.99
N GLU A 234 3.12 1.93 19.29
CA GLU A 234 3.51 3.09 18.48
C GLU A 234 3.22 2.85 16.99
N ARG A 235 2.15 2.10 16.70
CA ARG A 235 1.89 1.52 15.39
C ARG A 235 0.57 2.01 14.83
N TRP A 236 0.63 2.64 13.67
CA TRP A 236 -0.54 3.08 12.93
C TRP A 236 -1.08 1.96 12.04
N ILE A 237 -2.37 1.67 12.21
CA ILE A 237 -3.09 0.64 11.45
C ILE A 237 -4.03 1.31 10.46
N LEU A 238 -4.05 0.85 9.21
CA LEU A 238 -5.00 1.26 8.18
C LEU A 238 -6.34 0.57 8.40
N ILE A 239 -7.30 1.28 8.99
CA ILE A 239 -8.62 0.73 9.30
C ILE A 239 -9.66 1.07 8.23
N GLY A 240 -9.40 2.09 7.41
CA GLY A 240 -10.32 2.52 6.37
C GLY A 240 -9.65 3.13 5.15
N ILE A 241 -10.35 3.03 4.02
CA ILE A 241 -9.99 3.65 2.74
C ILE A 241 -11.12 4.62 2.39
N MET A 242 -10.80 5.90 2.15
CA MET A 242 -11.81 6.91 1.87
C MET A 242 -12.59 6.56 0.60
N SER A 243 -13.89 6.31 0.72
CA SER A 243 -14.73 5.82 -0.39
C SER A 243 -15.57 6.96 -0.99
N TRP A 244 -16.45 7.55 -0.20
CA TRP A 244 -17.31 8.64 -0.67
C TRP A 244 -17.75 9.54 0.48
N ALA A 245 -18.18 10.75 0.11
CA ALA A 245 -18.84 11.68 1.00
C ALA A 245 -19.87 12.48 0.21
N THR A 246 -20.95 12.88 0.88
CA THR A 246 -22.01 13.71 0.29
C THR A 246 -22.41 14.77 1.30
N GLY A 247 -22.69 15.99 0.82
CA GLY A 247 -23.11 17.07 1.72
C GLY A 247 -22.00 17.52 2.69
N CYS A 248 -20.78 17.71 2.19
CA CYS A 248 -19.67 18.24 2.97
C CYS A 248 -20.06 19.54 3.69
N ASN A 249 -19.65 19.68 4.94
CA ASN A 249 -20.01 20.73 5.90
C ASN A 249 -21.48 20.74 6.34
N LEU A 250 -22.30 19.75 5.96
CA LEU A 250 -23.63 19.58 6.53
C LEU A 250 -23.58 18.71 7.79
N PRO A 251 -24.42 18.98 8.81
CA PRO A 251 -24.60 18.08 9.94
C PRO A 251 -25.03 16.69 9.48
N LYS A 252 -24.66 15.65 10.24
CA LYS A 252 -25.10 14.25 10.02
C LYS A 252 -24.67 13.67 8.65
N ARG A 253 -23.63 14.25 8.05
CA ARG A 253 -23.01 13.81 6.79
C ARG A 253 -21.51 13.49 6.94
N PRO A 254 -21.13 12.49 7.77
CA PRO A 254 -19.72 12.11 7.91
C PRO A 254 -19.17 11.41 6.65
N VAL A 255 -17.85 11.33 6.51
CA VAL A 255 -17.23 10.61 5.37
C VAL A 255 -17.42 9.10 5.56
N ILE A 256 -17.65 8.40 4.45
CA ILE A 256 -17.78 6.94 4.42
C ILE A 256 -16.50 6.29 3.90
N TYR A 257 -16.03 5.30 4.64
CA TYR A 257 -14.80 4.56 4.40
C TYR A 257 -15.12 3.09 4.10
N THR A 258 -14.39 2.51 3.16
CA THR A 258 -14.34 1.05 2.97
C THR A 258 -13.60 0.44 4.16
N SER A 259 -14.20 -0.55 4.81
CA SER A 259 -13.61 -1.27 5.94
C SER A 259 -12.48 -2.19 5.48
N THR A 260 -11.24 -1.93 5.89
CA THR A 260 -10.10 -2.81 5.55
C THR A 260 -10.24 -4.18 6.20
N LYS A 261 -10.79 -4.22 7.41
CA LYS A 261 -11.13 -5.44 8.13
C LYS A 261 -12.10 -6.33 7.35
N HIS A 262 -13.18 -5.76 6.82
CA HIS A 262 -14.17 -6.51 6.04
C HIS A 262 -13.59 -7.03 4.72
N ASN A 263 -12.59 -6.34 4.16
CA ASN A 263 -11.97 -6.69 2.88
C ASN A 263 -10.61 -7.41 3.04
N LEU A 264 -10.27 -7.87 4.25
CA LEU A 264 -8.98 -8.50 4.55
C LEU A 264 -8.71 -9.71 3.64
N ASP A 265 -9.69 -10.59 3.47
CA ASP A 265 -9.53 -11.78 2.64
C ASP A 265 -9.32 -11.42 1.17
N TRP A 266 -10.04 -10.42 0.66
CA TRP A 266 -9.84 -9.96 -0.71
C TRP A 266 -8.43 -9.43 -0.94
N VAL A 267 -7.90 -8.64 0.01
CA VAL A 267 -6.52 -8.12 -0.06
C VAL A 267 -5.51 -9.27 -0.05
N ARG A 268 -5.70 -10.27 0.82
CA ARG A 268 -4.82 -11.43 0.93
C ARG A 268 -4.83 -12.28 -0.35
N MET A 269 -6.02 -12.61 -0.86
CA MET A 269 -6.16 -13.37 -2.11
C MET A 269 -5.52 -12.64 -3.28
N THR A 270 -5.74 -11.33 -3.41
CA THR A 270 -5.12 -10.50 -4.46
C THR A 270 -3.58 -10.58 -4.42
N MET A 271 -2.98 -10.50 -3.22
CA MET A 271 -1.53 -10.63 -3.08
C MET A 271 -1.02 -12.05 -3.41
N GLU A 272 -1.77 -13.09 -3.03
CA GLU A 272 -1.41 -14.49 -3.30
C GLU A 272 -1.52 -14.87 -4.78
N GLU A 273 -2.61 -14.48 -5.45
CA GLU A 273 -2.83 -14.73 -6.88
C GLU A 273 -1.74 -14.09 -7.74
N SER A 274 -1.35 -12.87 -7.39
CA SER A 274 -0.27 -12.18 -8.08
C SER A 274 1.09 -12.90 -7.98
N ARG A 275 1.39 -13.53 -6.83
CA ARG A 275 2.59 -14.36 -6.65
C ARG A 275 2.54 -15.62 -7.51
N ARG A 276 1.40 -16.32 -7.52
CA ARG A 276 1.21 -17.49 -8.41
C ARG A 276 1.31 -17.11 -9.88
N GLY A 277 0.78 -15.95 -10.26
CA GLY A 277 0.86 -15.41 -11.62
C GLY A 277 2.26 -14.96 -12.05
N SER A 278 3.16 -14.61 -11.11
CA SER A 278 4.58 -14.41 -11.43
C SER A 278 5.31 -15.73 -11.64
N ASP A 279 5.03 -16.75 -10.82
CA ASP A 279 5.66 -18.07 -10.91
C ASP A 279 5.21 -18.82 -12.18
N LEU A 280 3.95 -18.64 -12.59
CA LEU A 280 3.40 -19.21 -13.83
C LEU A 280 3.85 -18.46 -15.10
N LYS A 281 4.46 -17.28 -14.99
CA LYS A 281 5.09 -16.60 -16.14
C LYS A 281 6.54 -16.99 -16.35
N GLU A 282 7.15 -17.68 -15.39
CA GLU A 282 8.54 -18.17 -15.48
C GLU A 282 8.63 -19.59 -16.05
N PHE A 283 7.52 -20.33 -16.07
CA PHE A 283 7.38 -21.57 -16.85
C PHE A 283 6.50 -21.32 -18.08
N GLY A 284 7.14 -21.27 -19.25
CA GLY A 284 6.46 -21.25 -20.55
C GLY A 284 5.46 -22.40 -20.68
N SER A 285 4.41 -22.18 -21.48
CA SER A 285 3.24 -23.06 -21.59
C SER A 285 3.64 -24.53 -21.84
N GLU A 286 2.84 -25.47 -21.34
CA GLU A 286 3.01 -26.93 -21.50
C GLU A 286 3.32 -27.36 -22.95
N SER A 287 2.83 -26.59 -23.94
CA SER A 287 3.10 -26.77 -25.37
C SER A 287 4.55 -26.48 -25.79
N GLU A 288 5.27 -25.56 -25.13
CA GLU A 288 6.67 -25.24 -25.42
C GLU A 288 7.64 -26.26 -24.79
N ILE A 289 7.26 -26.83 -23.63
CA ILE A 289 8.03 -27.88 -22.95
C ILE A 289 8.07 -29.16 -23.82
N ARG A 290 6.95 -29.51 -24.45
CA ARG A 290 6.84 -30.71 -25.30
C ARG A 290 7.71 -30.62 -26.56
N THR A 291 7.83 -29.43 -27.17
CA THR A 291 8.69 -29.22 -28.35
C THR A 291 10.18 -29.25 -27.98
N ARG A 292 10.56 -28.79 -26.78
CA ARG A 292 11.96 -28.88 -26.32
C ARG A 292 12.38 -30.31 -25.98
N MET A 293 11.51 -31.09 -25.33
CA MET A 293 11.78 -32.49 -24.97
C MET A 293 11.98 -33.40 -26.19
N LEU A 294 11.15 -33.22 -27.23
CA LEU A 294 11.27 -33.98 -28.49
C LEU A 294 12.51 -33.59 -29.31
N SER A 295 13.04 -32.37 -29.14
CA SER A 295 14.29 -31.95 -29.78
C SER A 295 15.56 -32.49 -29.08
N SER A 296 15.49 -32.76 -27.76
CA SER A 296 16.61 -33.34 -27.01
C SER A 296 16.77 -34.84 -27.23
N GLU A 297 15.68 -35.58 -27.45
CA GLU A 297 15.76 -37.02 -27.76
C GLU A 297 16.28 -37.31 -29.18
N ALA A 298 16.08 -36.38 -30.12
CA ALA A 298 16.67 -36.48 -31.46
C ALA A 298 18.20 -36.21 -31.47
N ARG A 299 18.72 -35.42 -30.53
CA ARG A 299 20.18 -35.18 -30.38
C ARG A 299 20.89 -36.24 -29.55
N SER A 300 20.19 -36.97 -28.67
CA SER A 300 20.80 -38.02 -27.84
C SER A 300 21.02 -39.35 -28.59
N ARG A 301 20.41 -39.57 -29.76
CA ARG A 301 20.53 -40.83 -30.52
C ARG A 301 21.62 -40.86 -31.59
N SER A 302 22.39 -39.77 -31.78
CA SER A 302 23.45 -39.70 -32.80
C SER A 302 24.88 -39.56 -32.24
N GLY A 303 25.08 -39.71 -30.93
CA GLY A 303 26.38 -39.50 -30.28
C GLY A 303 26.78 -40.58 -29.28
N CYS A 304 26.70 -41.86 -29.66
CA CYS A 304 27.31 -42.95 -28.88
C CYS A 304 28.47 -43.54 -29.67
N GLY A 305 29.67 -43.04 -29.38
CA GLY A 305 30.92 -43.50 -29.97
C GLY A 305 32.09 -43.05 -29.12
N VAL A 306 32.52 -43.96 -28.24
CA VAL A 306 33.85 -44.02 -27.59
C VAL A 306 34.19 -42.86 -26.65
N PHE A 307 34.09 -43.10 -25.34
CA PHE A 307 35.22 -43.01 -24.37
C PHE A 307 34.66 -43.23 -22.96
N GLY A 308 34.93 -44.43 -22.43
CA GLY A 308 34.62 -44.81 -21.06
C GLY A 308 35.69 -44.33 -20.08
N THR A 309 35.31 -44.45 -18.80
CA THR A 309 36.15 -44.55 -17.60
C THR A 309 37.04 -43.37 -17.25
N LEU A 310 36.64 -42.59 -16.22
CA LEU A 310 37.38 -42.50 -14.96
C LEU A 310 36.64 -41.65 -13.89
N LEU A 311 36.76 -42.09 -12.63
CA LEU A 311 36.59 -41.32 -11.37
C LEU A 311 35.19 -41.20 -10.75
N LEU A 312 34.73 -42.31 -10.15
CA LEU A 312 33.97 -42.30 -8.90
C LEU A 312 34.91 -42.71 -7.76
N ASN A 313 35.19 -41.79 -6.83
CA ASN A 313 35.40 -42.00 -5.39
C ASN A 313 36.18 -40.84 -4.79
N LEU A 314 35.59 -40.16 -3.82
CA LEU A 314 36.23 -39.67 -2.58
C LEU A 314 35.23 -38.76 -1.83
N SER A 315 34.29 -39.37 -1.11
CA SER A 315 33.52 -38.71 -0.05
C SER A 315 33.63 -39.54 1.21
N SER A 316 34.72 -39.36 1.96
CA SER A 316 34.87 -39.73 3.36
C SER A 316 36.21 -39.17 3.81
N PHE A 317 36.19 -38.25 4.79
CA PHE A 317 37.25 -37.85 5.74
C PHE A 317 37.05 -36.37 6.12
N ILE A 318 36.00 -36.12 6.89
CA ILE A 318 35.95 -35.02 7.86
C ILE A 318 36.23 -35.67 9.21
N LEU A 319 37.42 -35.45 9.78
CA LEU A 319 37.66 -35.20 11.21
C LEU A 319 39.18 -35.03 11.41
N VAL A 320 39.56 -34.20 12.38
CA VAL A 320 40.94 -33.81 12.76
C VAL A 320 41.43 -32.55 12.04
N LEU A 321 41.11 -31.39 12.63
CA LEU A 321 42.07 -30.33 12.99
C LEU A 321 41.30 -29.19 13.69
N LEU A 322 41.00 -29.42 14.97
CA LEU A 322 40.97 -28.36 15.99
C LEU A 322 42.29 -28.49 16.74
N ILE A 323 42.86 -27.34 17.12
CA ILE A 323 44.19 -27.07 17.69
C ILE A 323 45.23 -26.63 16.63
N GLY A 324 45.41 -25.32 16.60
CA GLY A 324 46.36 -24.53 15.82
C GLY A 324 46.06 -23.06 16.07
#